data_AF-A0A2D4NZZ4-F1
#
_entry.id   AF-A0A2D4NZZ4-F1
#
_cell.length_a   1.000
_cell.length_b   1.000
_cell.length_c   1.000
_cell.angle_alpha   90.00
_cell.angle_beta   90.00
_cell.angle_gamma   90.00
#
_symmetry.space_group_name_H-M   'P 1'
#
loop_
_entity.id
_entity.type
_entity.pdbx_description
1 polymer ?
#
loop_
_entity_poly.entity_id
_entity_poly.type
_entity_poly.pdbx_seq_one_letter_code
_entity_poly.pdbx_strand_id
1 'polypeptide(L)'
;MDPGLHGKPCVVVQYKTWKGGGIIAVSYEARAFGVKRNMWADDAKKLCPDLVLARVPEARGKADLTRYREASIEVMEVMSHFAVIERASIDEAYLDLTQAVQERLKKMKGQHIPVEQLGTAYIQGFPNNLEEEENTDNKEEMRQRGVCQW
;
A
#
# COMPACT_ATOMS: atom_id res chain seq x y z
N MET A 1 -7.55 -6.59 -15.16
CA MET A 1 -8.21 -6.78 -13.84
C MET A 1 -9.69 -7.08 -14.07
N ASP A 2 -10.41 -7.55 -13.04
CA ASP A 2 -11.88 -7.68 -13.09
C ASP A 2 -12.54 -6.42 -12.47
N PRO A 3 -13.16 -5.53 -13.27
CA PRO A 3 -13.80 -4.32 -12.77
C PRO A 3 -14.97 -4.59 -11.82
N GLY A 4 -15.59 -5.77 -11.89
CA GLY A 4 -16.73 -6.15 -11.06
C GLY A 4 -16.42 -6.31 -9.57
N LEU A 5 -15.14 -6.21 -9.18
CA LEU A 5 -14.66 -6.28 -7.80
C LEU A 5 -14.53 -4.91 -7.13
N HIS A 6 -14.68 -3.82 -7.87
CA HIS A 6 -14.63 -2.48 -7.28
C HIS A 6 -15.72 -2.29 -6.22
N GLY A 7 -15.36 -1.75 -5.05
CA GLY A 7 -16.28 -1.53 -3.94
C GLY A 7 -16.75 -2.81 -3.22
N LYS A 8 -16.18 -3.98 -3.53
CA LYS A 8 -16.55 -5.25 -2.88
C LYS A 8 -15.46 -5.74 -1.94
N PRO A 9 -15.83 -6.37 -0.81
CA PRO A 9 -14.87 -7.01 0.08
C PRO A 9 -14.15 -8.14 -0.65
N CYS A 10 -12.88 -7.94 -0.94
CA CYS A 10 -12.01 -8.86 -1.67
C CYS A 10 -10.68 -9.09 -0.94
N VAL A 11 -10.16 -10.31 -1.04
CA VAL A 11 -8.80 -10.67 -0.60
C VAL A 11 -8.07 -11.44 -1.69
N VAL A 12 -6.74 -11.33 -1.70
CA VAL A 12 -5.87 -12.21 -2.47
C VAL A 12 -5.37 -13.33 -1.57
N VAL A 13 -5.52 -14.58 -2.01
CA VAL A 13 -5.13 -15.77 -1.26
C VAL A 13 -4.03 -16.55 -1.99
N GLN A 14 -3.13 -17.18 -1.24
CA GLN A 14 -2.09 -18.04 -1.81
C GLN A 14 -2.70 -19.22 -2.60
N TYR A 15 -1.87 -19.80 -3.48
CA TYR A 15 -2.23 -20.97 -4.28
C TYR A 15 -2.60 -22.19 -3.43
N LYS A 16 -1.93 -22.37 -2.27
CA LYS A 16 -2.25 -23.45 -1.32
C LYS A 16 -3.70 -23.34 -0.83
N THR A 17 -4.40 -24.46 -0.81
CA THR A 17 -5.85 -24.53 -0.50
C THR A 17 -6.17 -24.86 0.94
N TRP A 18 -5.17 -25.22 1.77
CA TRP A 18 -5.38 -25.48 3.20
C TRP A 18 -6.06 -24.30 3.90
N LYS A 19 -7.18 -24.58 4.57
CA LYS A 19 -8.07 -23.57 5.19
C LYS A 19 -8.50 -22.45 4.23
N GLY A 20 -8.77 -22.80 2.97
CA GLY A 20 -9.12 -21.86 1.90
C GLY A 20 -7.93 -21.06 1.34
N GLY A 21 -6.76 -21.16 1.96
CA GLY A 21 -5.52 -20.46 1.61
C GLY A 21 -5.21 -19.27 2.52
N GLY A 22 -3.92 -19.00 2.70
CA GLY A 22 -3.46 -17.85 3.49
C GLY A 22 -3.67 -16.55 2.73
N ILE A 23 -4.21 -15.53 3.42
CA ILE A 23 -4.46 -14.21 2.84
C ILE A 23 -3.16 -13.39 2.76
N ILE A 24 -2.85 -12.89 1.56
CA ILE A 24 -1.63 -12.11 1.28
C ILE A 24 -1.91 -10.62 1.00
N ALA A 25 -3.11 -10.28 0.56
CA ALA A 25 -3.55 -8.90 0.39
C ALA A 25 -5.04 -8.76 0.74
N VAL A 26 -5.44 -7.61 1.25
CA VAL A 26 -6.80 -7.34 1.75
C VAL A 26 -7.26 -5.98 1.24
N SER A 27 -8.43 -5.95 0.60
CA SER A 27 -9.11 -4.71 0.22
C SER A 27 -9.52 -3.87 1.43
N TYR A 28 -9.74 -2.57 1.24
CA TYR A 28 -10.22 -1.70 2.32
C TYR A 28 -11.61 -2.10 2.80
N GLU A 29 -12.47 -2.49 1.87
CA GLU A 29 -13.82 -2.99 2.12
C GLU A 29 -13.79 -4.23 3.00
N ALA A 30 -12.90 -5.19 2.74
CA ALA A 30 -12.75 -6.37 3.61
C ALA A 30 -12.17 -6.03 4.99
N ARG A 31 -11.25 -5.06 5.08
CA ARG A 31 -10.70 -4.60 6.37
C ARG A 31 -11.78 -4.01 7.27
N ALA A 32 -12.79 -3.34 6.71
CA ALA A 32 -13.91 -2.80 7.47
C ALA A 32 -14.71 -3.88 8.23
N PHE A 33 -14.70 -5.14 7.74
CA PHE A 33 -15.28 -6.30 8.43
C PHE A 33 -14.30 -6.99 9.40
N GLY A 34 -13.13 -6.41 9.65
CA GLY A 34 -12.12 -6.98 10.54
C GLY A 34 -11.24 -8.05 9.89
N VAL A 35 -11.31 -8.24 8.57
CA VAL A 35 -10.41 -9.16 7.85
C VAL A 35 -8.99 -8.59 7.86
N LYS A 36 -8.02 -9.38 8.31
CA LYS A 36 -6.61 -9.00 8.42
C LYS A 36 -5.71 -9.84 7.51
N ARG A 37 -4.56 -9.26 7.14
CA ARG A 37 -3.47 -10.01 6.49
C ARG A 37 -3.02 -11.14 7.42
N ASN A 38 -2.63 -12.29 6.86
CA ASN A 38 -2.25 -13.53 7.57
C ASN A 38 -3.42 -14.35 8.15
N MET A 39 -4.67 -13.93 7.99
CA MET A 39 -5.82 -14.81 8.26
C MET A 39 -5.89 -15.94 7.22
N TRP A 40 -6.48 -17.06 7.60
CA TRP A 40 -6.94 -18.08 6.65
C TRP A 40 -8.26 -17.63 6.01
N ALA A 41 -8.45 -17.94 4.73
CA ALA A 41 -9.63 -17.52 4.00
C ALA A 41 -10.94 -18.06 4.62
N ASP A 42 -10.92 -19.29 5.16
CA ASP A 42 -12.08 -19.87 5.84
C ASP A 42 -12.46 -19.10 7.11
N ASP A 43 -11.47 -18.58 7.84
CA ASP A 43 -11.71 -17.78 9.05
C ASP A 43 -12.18 -16.37 8.68
N ALA A 44 -11.61 -15.77 7.62
CA ALA A 44 -12.05 -14.49 7.11
C ALA A 44 -13.50 -14.52 6.57
N LYS A 45 -13.92 -15.64 5.95
CA LYS A 45 -15.30 -15.84 5.49
C LYS A 45 -16.32 -15.87 6.62
N LYS A 46 -15.93 -16.23 7.84
CA LYS A 46 -16.82 -16.15 9.01
C LYS A 46 -17.09 -14.70 9.42
N LEU A 47 -16.12 -13.81 9.20
CA LEU A 47 -16.25 -12.37 9.47
C LEU A 47 -17.01 -11.65 8.35
N CYS A 48 -16.79 -12.06 7.11
CA CYS A 48 -17.42 -11.50 5.92
C CYS A 48 -17.90 -12.63 5.00
N PRO A 49 -19.17 -13.07 5.10
CA PRO A 49 -19.70 -14.15 4.27
C PRO A 49 -19.62 -13.88 2.76
N ASP A 50 -19.78 -12.62 2.35
CA ASP A 50 -19.72 -12.16 0.96
C ASP A 50 -18.28 -11.90 0.45
N LEU A 51 -17.26 -12.34 1.20
CA LEU A 51 -15.86 -12.11 0.86
C LEU A 51 -15.45 -12.80 -0.43
N VAL A 52 -15.02 -12.01 -1.41
CA VAL A 52 -14.49 -12.50 -2.67
C VAL A 52 -13.03 -12.94 -2.49
N LEU A 53 -12.71 -14.15 -2.94
CA LEU A 53 -11.36 -14.73 -2.86
C LEU A 53 -10.71 -14.74 -4.24
N ALA A 54 -9.74 -13.86 -4.48
CA ALA A 54 -8.88 -13.91 -5.65
C ALA A 54 -7.69 -14.85 -5.39
N ARG A 55 -7.68 -16.03 -6.01
CA ARG A 55 -6.60 -17.01 -5.81
C ARG A 55 -5.43 -16.75 -6.74
N VAL A 56 -4.23 -16.72 -6.17
CA VAL A 56 -2.99 -16.72 -6.96
C VAL A 56 -2.82 -18.08 -7.64
N PRO A 57 -2.64 -18.14 -8.97
CA PRO A 57 -2.39 -19.40 -9.67
C PRO A 57 -1.08 -20.06 -9.21
N GLU A 58 -0.96 -21.37 -9.44
CA GLU A 58 0.27 -22.11 -9.22
C GLU A 58 0.99 -22.35 -10.56
N ALA A 59 2.28 -22.09 -10.59
CA ALA A 59 3.16 -22.47 -11.69
C ALA A 59 4.43 -23.11 -11.12
N ARG A 60 4.75 -24.33 -11.58
CA ARG A 60 5.98 -25.07 -11.19
C ARG A 60 6.15 -25.23 -9.67
N GLY A 61 5.07 -25.55 -8.94
CA GLY A 61 5.12 -25.77 -7.49
C GLY A 61 5.12 -24.50 -6.64
N LYS A 62 4.99 -23.31 -7.26
CA LYS A 62 5.12 -22.00 -6.60
C LYS A 62 4.01 -21.05 -7.05
N ALA A 63 3.81 -19.99 -6.29
CA ALA A 63 2.90 -18.91 -6.64
C ALA A 63 3.31 -18.25 -7.97
N ASP A 64 2.39 -18.22 -8.93
CA ASP A 64 2.57 -17.48 -10.17
C ASP A 64 2.27 -15.99 -9.94
N LEU A 65 3.33 -15.21 -9.86
CA LEU A 65 3.25 -13.77 -9.63
C LEU A 65 3.47 -12.94 -10.91
N THR A 66 3.45 -13.58 -12.09
CA THR A 66 3.80 -12.95 -13.38
C THR A 66 2.98 -11.68 -13.62
N ARG A 67 1.65 -11.77 -13.50
CA ARG A 67 0.75 -10.62 -13.69
C ARG A 67 1.04 -9.44 -12.76
N TYR A 68 1.44 -9.72 -11.51
CA TYR A 68 1.77 -8.66 -10.55
C TYR A 68 3.14 -8.03 -10.89
N ARG A 69 4.09 -8.82 -11.39
CA ARG A 69 5.40 -8.33 -11.83
C ARG A 69 5.31 -7.51 -13.11
N GLU A 70 4.46 -7.89 -14.06
CA GLU A 70 4.21 -7.12 -15.28
C GLU A 70 3.62 -5.74 -14.95
N ALA A 71 2.56 -5.70 -14.14
CA ALA A 71 1.97 -4.44 -13.68
C ALA A 71 2.98 -3.57 -12.90
N SER A 72 3.83 -4.19 -12.08
CA SER A 72 4.94 -3.51 -11.40
C SER A 72 5.89 -2.86 -12.38
N ILE A 73 6.32 -3.57 -13.43
CA ILE A 73 7.23 -3.02 -14.45
C ILE A 73 6.62 -1.81 -15.13
N GLU A 74 5.34 -1.87 -15.52
CA GLU A 74 4.63 -0.74 -16.15
C GLU A 74 4.66 0.51 -15.24
N VAL A 75 4.35 0.35 -13.96
CA VAL A 75 4.38 1.47 -13.00
C VAL A 75 5.79 2.03 -12.81
N MET A 76 6.79 1.15 -12.65
CA MET A 76 8.18 1.57 -12.48
C MET A 76 8.73 2.25 -13.72
N GLU A 77 8.33 1.81 -14.92
CA GLU A 77 8.68 2.46 -16.19
C GLU A 77 8.11 3.86 -16.27
N VAL A 78 6.85 4.09 -15.87
CA VAL A 78 6.32 5.46 -15.79
C VAL A 78 7.13 6.32 -14.81
N MET A 79 7.45 5.79 -13.63
CA MET A 79 8.23 6.54 -12.62
C MET A 79 9.65 6.89 -13.08
N SER A 80 10.31 6.01 -13.85
CA SER A 80 11.69 6.23 -14.33
C SER A 80 11.83 7.40 -15.30
N HIS A 81 10.74 7.85 -15.92
CA HIS A 81 10.74 9.05 -16.76
C HIS A 81 10.91 10.35 -15.97
N PHE A 82 10.65 10.34 -14.66
CA PHE A 82 10.65 11.54 -13.82
C PHE A 82 11.88 11.66 -12.92
N ALA A 83 12.50 10.54 -12.56
CA ALA A 83 13.60 10.49 -11.59
C ALA A 83 14.44 9.23 -11.76
N VAL A 84 15.64 9.25 -11.17
CA VAL A 84 16.40 8.02 -10.94
C VAL A 84 15.63 7.18 -9.94
N ILE A 85 15.39 5.91 -10.28
CA ILE A 85 14.62 4.98 -9.45
C ILE A 85 15.46 3.79 -9.03
N GLU A 86 15.26 3.34 -7.80
CA GLU A 86 15.76 2.06 -7.29
C GLU A 86 14.58 1.20 -6.84
N ARG A 87 14.40 0.05 -7.48
CA ARG A 87 13.31 -0.88 -7.15
C ARG A 87 13.62 -1.63 -5.86
N ALA A 88 12.76 -1.51 -4.86
CA ALA A 88 12.88 -2.22 -3.58
C ALA A 88 12.13 -3.57 -3.59
N SER A 89 10.94 -3.62 -4.20
CA SER A 89 10.13 -4.85 -4.27
C SER A 89 9.18 -4.85 -5.48
N ILE A 90 8.08 -5.63 -5.44
CA ILE A 90 7.08 -5.63 -6.52
C ILE A 90 6.29 -4.31 -6.54
N ASP A 91 5.95 -3.77 -5.39
CA ASP A 91 5.10 -2.59 -5.24
C ASP A 91 5.83 -1.41 -4.59
N GLU A 92 7.15 -1.49 -4.41
CA GLU A 92 7.96 -0.47 -3.72
C GLU A 92 9.20 -0.07 -4.53
N ALA A 93 9.49 1.24 -4.54
CA ALA A 93 10.70 1.82 -5.11
C ALA A 93 11.09 3.13 -4.40
N TYR A 94 12.38 3.44 -4.45
CA TYR A 94 12.96 4.71 -4.02
C TYR A 94 13.18 5.61 -5.24
N LEU A 95 12.87 6.89 -5.10
CA LEU A 95 13.01 7.90 -6.16
C LEU A 95 13.95 9.01 -5.66
N ASP A 96 14.98 9.33 -6.43
CA ASP A 96 15.81 10.52 -6.17
C ASP A 96 15.16 11.76 -6.81
N LEU A 97 14.50 12.57 -5.96
CA LEU A 97 13.85 13.82 -6.35
C LEU A 97 14.69 15.06 -6.03
N THR A 98 15.96 14.89 -5.64
CA THR A 98 16.80 15.98 -5.12
C THR A 98 16.84 17.16 -6.08
N GLN A 99 17.14 16.93 -7.36
CA GLN A 99 17.22 17.99 -8.35
C GLN A 99 15.86 18.69 -8.57
N ALA A 100 14.79 17.91 -8.75
CA ALA A 100 13.45 18.45 -8.99
C ALA A 100 12.97 19.33 -7.82
N VAL A 101 13.24 18.90 -6.58
CA VAL A 101 12.92 19.67 -5.37
C VAL A 101 13.74 20.95 -5.31
N GLN A 102 15.06 20.91 -5.56
CA GLN A 102 15.92 22.09 -5.56
C GLN A 102 15.47 23.14 -6.60
N GLU A 103 15.09 22.70 -7.81
CA GLU A 103 14.56 23.59 -8.84
C GLU A 103 13.22 24.21 -8.43
N ARG A 104 12.33 23.42 -7.80
CA ARG A 104 11.04 23.91 -7.29
C ARG A 104 11.23 24.94 -6.18
N LEU A 105 12.12 24.69 -5.23
CA LEU A 105 12.42 25.62 -4.13
C LEU A 105 12.96 26.97 -4.65
N LYS A 106 13.86 26.95 -5.64
CA LYS A 106 14.34 28.18 -6.30
C LYS A 106 13.20 28.98 -6.93
N LYS A 107 12.25 28.30 -7.58
CA LYS A 107 11.07 28.93 -8.21
C LYS A 107 10.08 29.49 -7.20
N MET A 108 9.94 28.84 -6.05
CA MET A 108 9.00 29.24 -4.99
C MET A 108 9.42 30.51 -4.23
N LYS A 109 10.70 30.93 -4.31
CA LYS A 109 11.21 32.17 -3.69
C LYS A 109 10.80 32.35 -2.21
N GLY A 110 10.75 31.26 -1.45
CA GLY A 110 10.37 31.28 -0.03
C GLY A 110 8.87 31.33 0.25
N GLN A 111 8.01 31.13 -0.76
CA GLN A 111 6.58 30.86 -0.52
C GLN A 111 6.42 29.53 0.22
N HIS A 112 5.60 29.54 1.28
CA HIS A 112 5.26 28.35 2.05
C HIS A 112 4.18 27.54 1.33
N ILE A 113 4.22 26.21 1.42
CA ILE A 113 3.13 25.34 0.96
C ILE A 113 2.13 25.24 2.11
N PRO A 114 0.90 25.74 1.96
CA PRO A 114 -0.13 25.61 3.00
C PRO A 114 -0.38 24.12 3.30
N VAL A 115 -0.53 23.77 4.59
CA VAL A 115 -0.73 22.38 5.04
C VAL A 115 -1.98 21.77 4.39
N GLU A 116 -2.98 22.58 4.08
CA GLU A 116 -4.21 22.17 3.41
C GLU A 116 -3.95 21.60 2.01
N GLN A 117 -2.83 21.95 1.36
CA GLN A 117 -2.42 21.41 0.06
C GLN A 117 -1.70 20.06 0.17
N LEU A 118 -1.39 19.61 1.39
CA LEU A 118 -0.67 18.38 1.68
C LEU A 118 -1.60 17.25 2.17
N GLY A 119 -2.90 17.31 1.85
CA GLY A 119 -3.92 16.42 2.42
C GLY A 119 -3.74 14.91 2.18
N THR A 120 -2.85 14.50 1.27
CA THR A 120 -2.48 13.09 1.04
C THR A 120 -0.98 12.82 1.26
N ALA A 121 -0.24 13.80 1.74
CA ALA A 121 1.17 13.61 2.10
C ALA A 121 1.22 12.96 3.48
N TYR A 122 2.23 12.12 3.71
CA TYR A 122 2.44 11.47 4.99
C TYR A 122 3.93 11.52 5.30
N ILE A 123 4.27 11.92 6.52
CA ILE A 123 5.67 12.05 6.95
C ILE A 123 5.90 11.02 8.04
N GLN A 124 6.69 9.99 7.72
CA GLN A 124 7.09 8.98 8.70
C GLN A 124 8.31 9.48 9.49
N GLY A 125 8.29 9.30 10.81
CA GLY A 125 9.35 9.76 11.70
C GLY A 125 9.07 11.10 12.41
N PHE A 126 7.86 11.64 12.30
CA PHE A 126 7.41 12.81 13.06
C PHE A 126 6.06 12.51 13.77
N PRO A 127 5.88 12.89 15.05
CA PRO A 127 6.86 13.57 15.93
C PRO A 127 8.04 12.66 16.32
N ASN A 128 9.17 13.28 16.65
CA ASN A 128 10.37 12.63 17.21
C ASN A 128 10.15 11.99 18.61
N ASN A 129 8.92 11.98 19.15
CA ASN A 129 8.64 11.39 20.45
C ASN A 129 8.33 9.89 20.28
N LEU A 130 9.40 9.09 20.37
CA LEU A 130 9.41 7.62 20.31
C LEU A 130 8.61 6.92 21.43
N GLU A 131 8.06 7.66 22.40
CA GLU A 131 7.40 7.08 23.58
C GLU A 131 5.92 6.69 23.36
N GLU A 132 5.29 7.12 22.25
CA GLU A 132 3.88 6.78 21.94
C GLU A 132 3.73 5.72 20.82
N GLU A 133 4.80 5.04 20.41
CA GLU A 133 4.75 4.07 19.28
C GLU A 133 4.00 2.75 19.61
N GLU A 134 3.82 2.40 20.88
CA GLU A 134 3.39 1.03 21.23
C GLU A 134 1.88 0.77 21.34
N ASN A 135 0.98 1.76 21.22
CA ASN A 135 -0.43 1.47 21.52
C ASN A 135 -1.52 2.26 20.76
N THR A 136 -1.25 2.71 19.52
CA THR A 136 -2.32 3.24 18.66
C THR A 136 -2.59 2.31 17.48
N ASP A 137 -3.71 1.57 17.55
CA ASP A 137 -4.24 0.77 16.43
C ASP A 137 -4.61 1.62 15.21
N ASN A 138 -4.58 2.95 15.34
CA ASN A 138 -4.98 3.91 14.31
C ASN A 138 -3.78 4.58 13.61
N LYS A 139 -3.09 3.81 12.77
CA LYS A 139 -1.93 4.27 11.97
C LYS A 139 -2.24 5.52 11.13
N GLU A 140 -3.50 5.74 10.75
CA GLU A 140 -3.92 6.88 9.93
C GLU A 140 -3.88 8.21 10.70
N GLU A 141 -4.19 8.18 11.99
CA GLU A 141 -4.18 9.36 12.85
C GLU A 141 -2.74 9.80 13.20
N MET A 142 -1.84 8.85 13.44
CA MET A 142 -0.40 9.14 13.58
C MET A 142 0.19 9.78 12.31
N ARG A 143 -0.26 9.34 11.14
CA ARG A 143 0.20 9.88 9.85
C ARG A 143 -0.24 11.33 9.63
N GLN A 144 -1.47 11.68 10.00
CA GLN A 144 -1.97 13.06 9.91
C GLN A 144 -1.25 13.99 10.89
N ARG A 145 -0.93 13.51 12.10
CA ARG A 145 -0.13 14.24 13.08
C ARG A 145 1.26 14.62 12.55
N GLY A 146 1.94 13.71 11.85
CA GLY A 146 3.26 13.97 11.27
C GLY A 146 3.30 15.11 10.26
N VAL A 147 2.21 15.33 9.49
CA VAL A 147 2.11 16.43 8.53
C VAL A 147 1.91 17.78 9.22
N CYS A 148 1.19 17.81 10.35
CA CYS A 148 0.92 19.05 11.08
C CYS A 148 2.11 19.55 11.92
N GLN A 149 3.08 18.67 12.21
CA GLN A 149 4.23 18.95 13.06
C GLN A 149 5.53 19.22 12.28
N TRP A 150 5.50 19.02 10.96
CA TRP A 150 6.59 19.35 10.04
C TRP A 150 6.51 20.83 9.64
#